data_AF-A0A6B2L0M8-F1
#
_entry.id   AF-A0A6B2L0M8-F1
#
_cell.length_a   1.000
_cell.length_b   1.000
_cell.length_c   1.000
_cell.angle_alpha   90.00
_cell.angle_beta   90.00
_cell.angle_gamma   90.00
#
_symmetry.space_group_name_H-M   'P 1'
#
loop_
_entity.id
_entity.type
_entity.pdbx_description
1 polymer ?
#
loop_
_entity_poly.entity_id
_entity_poly.type
_entity_poly.pdbx_seq_one_letter_code
_entity_poly.pdbx_strand_id
1 'polypeptide(L)'
;MKDGWRSYHQEQKLSLQIRAILENYPDGSQILKELIQNADDAEATTVRFVLSKKRFSTTSLPDKRMDIHQGPALYAFNNAQFTEEDFDNITKLSDSSKMEDMQKTGKFGLGFCSVYHITDLPSFVSASKICIFDPHGEYLPEGNKGIQNDFLENKAVALAYPSLFEPFKLFDFTGTRSYPSTMFRLPLRTKKSVISDKIYKEEDILNLFKQIEEEGSSLLLFLKHVEEIELYVWDDTNLKLTYSLKIDNPAKVRDVRRGADNQSLSQLQERKEEKPTFINYEMNIRINSKATEKWRICNSIGNYKLIQFSQENSRNRIKLVPWGGVACRVSREKVQGKLFCTLSSPLETKLPIHINGYFELTNNRRDLWMGNDLQGKSLIRYQWNTKLFKNLIAFCYVELIGKIRKEVTENDLDYYYSLFPNTQTLDRKWHPLVDKTLKLLIDESAISEKSHSVSRWNHIMDTIFPGNAPTTVINYLRKYEIFVVFKVPDFVTEQFESLKFVSPTLVRNTLKKHNSVQLPFEQGLEILDYIGDLSHNLQDIRLVPLMDKTFGLFSSYSSTQYYVAPLEIKKLFDGKKNSFIDEKG
;
A
#
# COMPACT_ATOMS: atom_id res chain seq x y z
N MET A 1 39.12 -39.74 22.72
CA MET A 1 39.49 -38.85 23.85
C MET A 1 40.04 -39.73 24.96
N LYS A 2 41.36 -39.77 25.12
CA LYS A 2 42.04 -40.30 26.32
C LYS A 2 42.38 -39.05 27.15
N ASP A 3 42.30 -39.11 28.49
CA ASP A 3 42.52 -38.03 29.49
C ASP A 3 41.30 -37.63 30.34
N GLY A 4 40.23 -38.43 30.38
CA GLY A 4 39.14 -38.24 31.37
C GLY A 4 38.16 -37.08 31.11
N TRP A 5 38.33 -36.34 30.01
CA TRP A 5 37.35 -35.37 29.55
C TRP A 5 36.11 -36.09 29.01
N ARG A 6 34.92 -35.72 29.51
CA ARG A 6 33.65 -36.10 28.91
C ARG A 6 33.23 -35.02 27.90
N SER A 7 32.69 -35.45 26.77
CA SER A 7 31.95 -34.54 25.90
C SER A 7 30.78 -33.96 26.69
N TYR A 8 30.72 -32.63 26.79
CA TYR A 8 29.64 -31.91 27.47
C TYR A 8 29.32 -30.68 26.65
N HIS A 9 28.16 -30.68 25.99
CA HIS A 9 27.68 -29.59 25.17
C HIS A 9 26.21 -29.30 25.50
N GLN A 10 25.76 -28.09 25.16
CA GLN A 10 24.34 -27.76 25.16
C GLN A 10 23.73 -28.19 23.82
N GLU A 11 22.53 -28.76 23.86
CA GLU A 11 21.78 -29.12 22.67
C GLU A 11 20.37 -28.51 22.78
N GLN A 12 19.88 -27.93 21.69
CA GLN A 12 18.51 -27.42 21.61
C GLN A 12 17.68 -28.32 20.70
N LYS A 13 16.50 -28.74 21.19
CA LYS A 13 15.56 -29.51 20.38
C LYS A 13 14.98 -28.64 19.26
N LEU A 14 14.95 -29.18 18.04
CA LEU A 14 14.39 -28.51 16.87
C LEU A 14 12.94 -28.03 17.09
N SER A 15 12.10 -28.85 17.73
CA SER A 15 10.72 -28.48 18.08
C SER A 15 10.62 -27.26 19.00
N LEU A 16 11.56 -27.07 19.94
CA LEU A 16 11.62 -25.88 20.80
C LEU A 16 12.12 -24.65 20.04
N GLN A 17 13.05 -24.83 19.09
CA GLN A 17 13.49 -23.75 18.21
C GLN A 17 12.34 -23.25 17.33
N ILE A 18 11.55 -24.16 16.75
CA ILE A 18 10.35 -23.81 15.98
C ILE A 18 9.34 -23.08 16.86
N ARG A 19 9.06 -23.58 18.08
CA ARG A 19 8.15 -22.90 19.03
C ARG A 19 8.55 -21.44 19.26
N ALA A 20 9.84 -21.18 19.51
CA ALA A 20 10.36 -19.83 19.73
C ALA A 20 10.22 -18.92 18.47
N ILE A 21 10.31 -19.50 17.27
CA ILE A 21 10.03 -18.77 16.01
C ILE A 21 8.54 -18.39 15.95
N LEU A 22 7.64 -19.34 16.23
CA LEU A 22 6.19 -19.12 16.19
C LEU A 22 5.71 -18.08 17.21
N GLU A 23 6.37 -17.94 18.36
CA GLU A 23 6.05 -16.89 19.35
C GLU A 23 6.28 -15.47 18.80
N ASN A 24 7.21 -15.31 17.85
CA ASN A 24 7.53 -14.03 17.21
C ASN A 24 6.81 -13.84 15.87
N TYR A 25 6.25 -14.91 15.30
CA TYR A 25 5.53 -14.90 14.01
C TYR A 25 4.05 -15.12 14.26
N PRO A 26 3.21 -14.08 14.16
CA PRO A 26 1.80 -14.20 14.50
C PRO A 26 1.08 -15.19 13.59
N ASP A 27 0.21 -15.98 14.20
CA ASP A 27 -0.84 -16.75 13.55
C ASP A 27 -1.81 -15.82 12.80
N GLY A 28 -2.54 -16.36 11.83
CA GLY A 28 -3.53 -15.67 11.00
C GLY A 28 -3.21 -15.81 9.51
N SER A 29 -3.77 -14.91 8.71
CA SER A 29 -3.56 -14.86 7.26
C SER A 29 -2.09 -14.71 6.86
N GLN A 30 -1.21 -14.30 7.78
CA GLN A 30 0.24 -14.26 7.55
C GLN A 30 0.79 -15.62 7.09
N ILE A 31 0.26 -16.74 7.57
CA ILE A 31 0.68 -18.09 7.15
C ILE A 31 0.47 -18.26 5.64
N LEU A 32 -0.70 -17.85 5.14
CA LEU A 32 -1.03 -17.92 3.71
C LEU A 32 -0.20 -16.91 2.90
N LYS A 33 0.03 -15.71 3.45
CA LYS A 33 0.90 -14.69 2.83
C LYS A 33 2.34 -15.17 2.67
N GLU A 34 2.92 -15.86 3.65
CA GLU A 34 4.27 -16.45 3.51
C GLU A 34 4.30 -17.54 2.42
N LEU A 35 3.25 -18.36 2.30
CA LEU A 35 3.15 -19.36 1.22
C LEU A 35 2.98 -18.72 -0.16
N ILE A 36 2.22 -17.62 -0.27
CA ILE A 36 2.13 -16.81 -1.50
C ILE A 36 3.50 -16.23 -1.84
N GLN A 37 4.22 -15.68 -0.85
CA GLN A 37 5.55 -15.10 -1.07
C GLN A 37 6.57 -16.14 -1.51
N ASN A 38 6.55 -17.35 -0.92
CA ASN A 38 7.40 -18.45 -1.34
C ASN A 38 7.11 -18.87 -2.80
N ALA A 39 5.84 -18.87 -3.19
CA ALA A 39 5.46 -19.16 -4.58
C ALA A 39 5.92 -18.04 -5.53
N ASP A 40 5.78 -16.77 -5.14
CA ASP A 40 6.25 -15.62 -5.92
C ASP A 40 7.77 -15.62 -6.08
N ASP A 41 8.52 -15.89 -5.01
CA ASP A 41 9.99 -16.02 -5.01
C ASP A 41 10.46 -17.24 -5.84
N ALA A 42 9.61 -18.25 -6.04
CA ALA A 42 9.82 -19.38 -6.95
C ALA A 42 9.31 -19.12 -8.38
N GLU A 43 8.91 -17.88 -8.67
CA GLU A 43 8.37 -17.43 -9.96
C GLU A 43 7.06 -18.10 -10.39
N ALA A 44 6.27 -18.62 -9.44
CA ALA A 44 4.95 -19.15 -9.73
C ALA A 44 4.00 -18.04 -10.21
N THR A 45 3.15 -18.36 -11.18
CA THR A 45 2.09 -17.44 -11.65
C THR A 45 0.73 -17.73 -11.02
N THR A 46 0.52 -18.92 -10.48
CA THR A 46 -0.74 -19.34 -9.87
C THR A 46 -0.50 -19.96 -8.51
N VAL A 47 -1.29 -19.54 -7.51
CA VAL A 47 -1.33 -20.12 -6.17
C VAL A 47 -2.75 -20.59 -5.86
N ARG A 48 -2.89 -21.80 -5.30
CA ARG A 48 -4.18 -22.34 -4.87
C ARG A 48 -4.10 -22.84 -3.45
N PHE A 49 -5.07 -22.44 -2.63
CA PHE A 49 -5.26 -23.00 -1.29
C PHE A 49 -6.50 -23.88 -1.26
N VAL A 50 -6.40 -25.04 -0.61
CA VAL A 50 -7.54 -25.96 -0.49
C VAL A 50 -7.71 -26.39 0.96
N LEU A 51 -8.89 -26.14 1.53
CA LEU A 51 -9.31 -26.82 2.74
C LEU A 51 -9.88 -28.19 2.36
N SER A 52 -9.15 -29.26 2.64
CA SER A 52 -9.67 -30.62 2.51
C SER A 52 -10.28 -31.08 3.82
N LYS A 53 -11.53 -31.51 3.76
CA LYS A 53 -12.26 -32.13 4.90
C LYS A 53 -12.13 -33.66 4.91
N LYS A 54 -11.43 -34.21 3.92
CA LYS A 54 -11.36 -35.65 3.70
C LYS A 54 -10.52 -36.36 4.76
N ARG A 55 -10.85 -37.62 4.98
CA ARG A 55 -9.99 -38.59 5.65
C ARG A 55 -9.54 -39.63 4.64
N PHE A 56 -8.23 -39.81 4.50
CA PHE A 56 -7.62 -40.78 3.60
C PHE A 56 -7.33 -42.09 4.33
N SER A 57 -6.99 -43.14 3.55
CA SER A 57 -6.69 -44.45 4.11
C SER A 57 -5.46 -44.41 5.02
N THR A 58 -5.46 -45.25 6.06
CA THR A 58 -4.32 -45.45 6.98
C THR A 58 -3.68 -46.84 6.84
N THR A 59 -4.10 -47.64 5.87
CA THR A 59 -3.72 -49.06 5.79
C THR A 59 -2.26 -49.29 5.38
N SER A 60 -1.67 -48.36 4.63
CA SER A 60 -0.36 -48.57 4.01
C SER A 60 0.51 -47.32 4.11
N LEU A 61 0.98 -47.04 5.33
CA LEU A 61 1.86 -45.92 5.65
C LEU A 61 3.23 -46.42 6.12
N PRO A 62 4.31 -45.60 5.98
CA PRO A 62 5.64 -45.96 6.49
C PRO A 62 5.68 -46.25 7.99
N ASP A 63 4.83 -45.58 8.77
CA ASP A 63 4.68 -45.80 10.21
C ASP A 63 3.22 -45.58 10.63
N LYS A 64 2.71 -46.42 11.52
CA LYS A 64 1.33 -46.35 12.04
C LYS A 64 1.06 -45.05 12.80
N ARG A 65 2.09 -44.41 13.35
CA ARG A 65 1.94 -43.13 14.07
C ARG A 65 1.54 -41.98 13.12
N MET A 66 1.68 -42.16 11.81
CA MET A 66 1.20 -41.22 10.80
C MET A 66 -0.33 -41.21 10.64
N ASP A 67 -1.06 -42.19 11.17
CA ASP A 67 -2.53 -42.33 11.03
C ASP A 67 -3.29 -41.05 11.39
N ILE A 68 -2.84 -40.35 12.44
CA ILE A 68 -3.49 -39.12 12.93
C ILE A 68 -3.39 -37.96 11.93
N HIS A 69 -2.48 -38.04 10.96
CA HIS A 69 -2.22 -37.02 9.95
C HIS A 69 -2.94 -37.30 8.62
N GLN A 70 -3.76 -38.36 8.52
CA GLN A 70 -4.57 -38.67 7.32
C GLN A 70 -5.94 -37.98 7.29
N GLY A 71 -6.24 -37.13 8.27
CA GLY A 71 -7.49 -36.36 8.32
C GLY A 71 -7.47 -35.04 7.52
N PRO A 72 -8.38 -34.11 7.88
CA PRO A 72 -8.48 -32.79 7.26
C PRO A 72 -7.15 -32.05 7.20
N ALA A 73 -6.95 -31.27 6.14
CA ALA A 73 -5.68 -30.59 5.87
C ALA A 73 -5.88 -29.30 5.08
N LEU A 74 -4.98 -28.35 5.28
CA LEU A 74 -4.77 -27.25 4.34
C LEU A 74 -3.76 -27.69 3.27
N TYR A 75 -4.11 -27.55 2.01
CA TYR A 75 -3.18 -27.67 0.90
C TYR A 75 -2.78 -26.30 0.38
N ALA A 76 -1.52 -26.17 -0.02
CA ALA A 76 -1.00 -25.01 -0.72
C ALA A 76 -0.28 -25.47 -1.99
N PHE A 77 -0.88 -25.18 -3.14
CA PHE A 77 -0.36 -25.50 -4.46
C PHE A 77 0.18 -24.24 -5.12
N ASN A 78 1.27 -24.38 -5.87
CA ASN A 78 1.70 -23.40 -6.85
C ASN A 78 2.27 -24.10 -8.09
N ASN A 79 2.26 -23.42 -9.23
CA ASN A 79 2.71 -23.97 -10.51
C ASN A 79 4.22 -23.83 -10.77
N ALA A 80 5.02 -23.46 -9.77
CA ALA A 80 6.48 -23.54 -9.86
C ALA A 80 6.99 -24.88 -9.31
N GLN A 81 8.08 -25.37 -9.89
CA GLN A 81 8.75 -26.59 -9.46
C GLN A 81 9.97 -26.24 -8.60
N PHE A 82 10.22 -26.99 -7.53
CA PHE A 82 11.46 -26.88 -6.77
C PHE A 82 12.67 -27.25 -7.62
N THR A 83 13.73 -26.47 -7.47
CA THR A 83 15.08 -26.83 -7.92
C THR A 83 15.79 -27.66 -6.85
N GLU A 84 16.92 -28.31 -7.19
CA GLU A 84 17.76 -29.00 -6.21
C GLU A 84 18.24 -28.05 -5.09
N GLU A 85 18.49 -26.78 -5.43
CA GLU A 85 18.87 -25.78 -4.43
C GLU A 85 17.72 -25.47 -3.46
N ASP A 86 16.47 -25.46 -3.93
CA ASP A 86 15.30 -25.25 -3.08
C ASP A 86 15.09 -26.41 -2.10
N PHE A 87 15.33 -27.65 -2.55
CA PHE A 87 15.32 -28.82 -1.67
C PHE A 87 16.38 -28.74 -0.57
N ASP A 88 17.58 -28.26 -0.88
CA ASP A 88 18.61 -28.03 0.13
C ASP A 88 18.24 -26.88 1.07
N ASN A 89 17.71 -25.78 0.51
CA ASN A 89 17.42 -24.56 1.25
C ASN A 89 16.27 -24.72 2.24
N ILE A 90 15.22 -25.48 1.90
CA ILE A 90 14.06 -25.66 2.78
C ILE A 90 14.42 -26.41 4.09
N THR A 91 15.53 -27.15 4.11
CA THR A 91 16.02 -27.84 5.32
C THR A 91 16.73 -26.92 6.32
N LYS A 92 17.10 -25.70 5.90
CA LYS A 92 17.92 -24.76 6.67
C LYS A 92 17.03 -23.77 7.43
N LEU A 93 16.57 -24.14 8.63
CA LEU A 93 15.67 -23.32 9.46
C LEU A 93 16.20 -21.93 9.85
N SER A 94 17.51 -21.68 9.74
CA SER A 94 18.13 -20.46 10.28
C SER A 94 19.45 -20.08 9.63
N ASP A 95 19.77 -20.62 8.45
CA ASP A 95 21.02 -20.30 7.79
C ASP A 95 20.91 -18.97 7.02
N SER A 96 21.10 -17.88 7.77
CA SER A 96 21.14 -16.50 7.28
C SER A 96 22.25 -16.22 6.25
N SER A 97 23.02 -17.23 5.84
CA SER A 97 24.17 -17.12 4.95
C SER A 97 23.82 -16.89 3.48
N LYS A 98 22.58 -17.17 3.04
CA LYS A 98 22.14 -16.86 1.67
C LYS A 98 21.61 -15.43 1.56
N MET A 99 22.51 -14.46 1.68
CA MET A 99 22.26 -13.03 1.43
C MET A 99 22.51 -12.62 -0.04
N GLU A 100 22.88 -13.54 -0.93
CA GLU A 100 23.41 -13.19 -2.26
C GLU A 100 22.33 -12.95 -3.34
N ASP A 101 21.12 -13.49 -3.18
CA ASP A 101 20.11 -13.33 -4.23
C ASP A 101 19.27 -12.06 -4.02
N MET A 102 19.54 -11.02 -4.83
CA MET A 102 18.85 -9.72 -4.74
C MET A 102 17.34 -9.82 -5.03
N GLN A 103 16.90 -10.85 -5.77
CA GLN A 103 15.52 -10.94 -6.25
C GLN A 103 14.54 -11.54 -5.23
N LYS A 104 15.03 -12.44 -4.35
CA LYS A 104 14.24 -13.12 -3.32
C LYS A 104 13.96 -12.22 -2.12
N THR A 105 12.69 -12.03 -1.78
CA THR A 105 12.25 -11.08 -0.74
C THR A 105 12.28 -11.69 0.66
N GLY A 106 12.29 -13.02 0.77
CA GLY A 106 12.35 -13.75 2.04
C GLY A 106 13.75 -13.84 2.66
N LYS A 107 13.81 -13.79 4.01
CA LYS A 107 14.89 -14.43 4.76
C LYS A 107 14.57 -15.93 4.79
N PHE A 108 15.23 -16.71 3.93
CA PHE A 108 14.98 -18.15 3.78
C PHE A 108 14.88 -18.88 5.13
N GLY A 109 13.92 -19.81 5.22
CA GLY A 109 13.72 -20.70 6.38
C GLY A 109 12.67 -20.24 7.41
N LEU A 110 12.59 -18.93 7.71
CA LEU A 110 11.65 -18.44 8.73
C LEU A 110 10.19 -18.42 8.25
N GLY A 111 9.95 -18.07 6.97
CA GLY A 111 8.61 -17.99 6.39
C GLY A 111 7.92 -19.36 6.33
N PHE A 112 8.65 -20.41 5.95
CA PHE A 112 8.12 -21.78 5.95
C PHE A 112 7.74 -22.26 7.35
N CYS A 113 8.47 -21.86 8.40
CA CYS A 113 8.15 -22.28 9.76
C CYS A 113 6.75 -21.87 10.21
N SER A 114 6.14 -20.85 9.60
CA SER A 114 4.77 -20.43 9.92
C SER A 114 3.72 -21.53 9.72
N VAL A 115 3.96 -22.51 8.85
CA VAL A 115 3.04 -23.64 8.65
C VAL A 115 2.90 -24.51 9.89
N TYR A 116 3.89 -24.48 10.78
CA TYR A 116 3.83 -25.21 12.05
C TYR A 116 2.82 -24.63 13.04
N HIS A 117 2.22 -23.46 12.77
CA HIS A 117 1.00 -23.08 13.47
C HIS A 117 -0.11 -24.09 13.20
N ILE A 118 -0.25 -24.59 11.97
CA ILE A 118 -1.34 -25.46 11.52
C ILE A 118 -1.05 -26.94 11.79
N THR A 119 0.19 -27.39 11.57
CA THR A 119 0.54 -28.82 11.51
C THR A 119 1.85 -29.15 12.24
N ASP A 120 2.00 -30.40 12.69
CA ASP A 120 3.30 -30.92 13.18
C ASP A 120 4.03 -31.77 12.12
N LEU A 121 3.35 -32.12 11.02
CA LEU A 121 3.88 -33.04 9.99
C LEU A 121 3.66 -32.48 8.57
N PRO A 122 4.24 -31.31 8.25
CA PRO A 122 4.11 -30.76 6.91
C PRO A 122 4.80 -31.69 5.90
N SER A 123 4.13 -31.93 4.78
CA SER A 123 4.68 -32.71 3.66
C SER A 123 4.41 -32.02 2.35
N PHE A 124 5.21 -32.32 1.32
CA PHE A 124 5.02 -31.77 -0.01
C PHE A 124 5.54 -32.68 -1.10
N VAL A 125 5.03 -32.45 -2.32
CA VAL A 125 5.52 -33.05 -3.56
C VAL A 125 5.96 -31.94 -4.52
N SER A 126 7.11 -32.14 -5.16
CA SER A 126 7.59 -31.31 -6.27
C SER A 126 8.62 -32.08 -7.08
N ALA A 127 8.69 -31.85 -8.39
CA ALA A 127 9.53 -32.61 -9.30
C ALA A 127 9.26 -34.12 -9.14
N SER A 128 10.29 -34.93 -8.91
CA SER A 128 10.19 -36.37 -8.65
C SER A 128 10.17 -36.73 -7.16
N LYS A 129 10.08 -35.75 -6.25
CA LYS A 129 10.32 -35.97 -4.82
C LYS A 129 9.07 -35.74 -3.97
N ILE A 130 8.87 -36.61 -2.99
CA ILE A 130 7.98 -36.39 -1.84
C ILE A 130 8.85 -36.18 -0.60
N CYS A 131 8.53 -35.17 0.19
CA CYS A 131 9.25 -34.80 1.41
C CYS A 131 8.28 -34.67 2.57
N ILE A 132 8.69 -35.13 3.76
CA ILE A 132 7.91 -35.03 5.00
C ILE A 132 8.84 -34.57 6.11
N PHE A 133 8.42 -33.57 6.88
CA PHE A 133 9.16 -33.13 8.06
C PHE A 133 8.45 -33.57 9.33
N ASP A 134 9.23 -34.03 10.30
CA ASP A 134 8.78 -34.40 11.64
C ASP A 134 9.79 -33.85 12.66
N PRO A 135 9.73 -32.55 13.00
CA PRO A 135 10.65 -31.95 13.96
C PRO A 135 10.61 -32.60 15.36
N HIS A 136 9.59 -33.41 15.67
CA HIS A 136 9.51 -34.18 16.91
C HIS A 136 10.29 -35.51 16.85
N GLY A 137 10.41 -36.11 15.65
CA GLY A 137 10.89 -37.48 15.49
C GLY A 137 9.95 -38.51 16.13
N GLU A 138 8.64 -38.21 16.19
CA GLU A 138 7.62 -39.05 16.85
C GLU A 138 6.83 -39.91 15.85
N TYR A 139 6.67 -39.46 14.62
CA TYR A 139 5.70 -39.99 13.67
C TYR A 139 6.35 -40.75 12.50
N LEU A 140 7.62 -40.48 12.21
CA LEU A 140 8.35 -41.16 11.14
C LEU A 140 9.11 -42.40 11.67
N PRO A 141 9.43 -43.37 10.78
CA PRO A 141 10.22 -44.54 11.14
C PRO A 141 11.55 -44.15 11.79
N GLU A 142 12.02 -44.98 12.73
CA GLU A 142 13.34 -44.84 13.38
C GLU A 142 13.57 -43.49 14.10
N GLY A 143 12.49 -42.72 14.37
CA GLY A 143 12.60 -41.40 14.99
C GLY A 143 13.21 -40.35 14.06
N ASN A 144 13.16 -40.58 12.74
CA ASN A 144 13.66 -39.64 11.75
C ASN A 144 12.94 -38.28 11.85
N LYS A 145 13.71 -37.19 11.74
CA LYS A 145 13.15 -35.82 11.79
C LYS A 145 12.60 -35.32 10.46
N GLY A 146 12.77 -36.11 9.42
CA GLY A 146 12.25 -35.89 8.08
C GLY A 146 12.65 -37.04 7.18
N ILE A 147 11.87 -37.29 6.15
CA ILE A 147 12.16 -38.28 5.12
C ILE A 147 11.91 -37.68 3.73
N GLN A 148 12.67 -38.14 2.76
CA GLN A 148 12.51 -37.80 1.36
C GLN A 148 12.54 -39.09 0.52
N ASN A 149 11.72 -39.13 -0.52
CA ASN A 149 11.75 -40.20 -1.50
C ASN A 149 11.66 -39.60 -2.90
N ASP A 150 12.59 -39.97 -3.77
CA ASP A 150 12.40 -39.84 -5.21
C ASP A 150 11.51 -41.00 -5.69
N PHE A 151 10.26 -40.70 -6.00
CA PHE A 151 9.26 -41.71 -6.34
C PHE A 151 9.38 -42.23 -7.78
N LEU A 152 10.24 -41.62 -8.61
CA LEU A 152 10.55 -42.12 -9.95
C LEU A 152 11.73 -43.10 -9.93
N GLU A 153 12.74 -42.81 -9.11
CA GLU A 153 13.89 -43.70 -8.91
C GLU A 153 13.50 -44.88 -8.00
N ASN A 154 12.77 -44.63 -6.92
CA ASN A 154 12.45 -45.62 -5.89
C ASN A 154 10.96 -45.98 -5.88
N LYS A 155 10.46 -46.45 -7.04
CA LYS A 155 9.04 -46.80 -7.26
C LYS A 155 8.47 -47.80 -6.25
N ALA A 156 9.32 -48.64 -5.66
CA ALA A 156 8.93 -49.60 -4.63
C ALA A 156 8.26 -48.92 -3.43
N VAL A 157 8.67 -47.69 -3.07
CA VAL A 157 8.07 -46.93 -1.95
C VAL A 157 6.63 -46.53 -2.27
N ALA A 158 6.36 -46.08 -3.49
CA ALA A 158 5.01 -45.73 -3.92
C ALA A 158 4.08 -46.96 -3.97
N LEU A 159 4.61 -48.14 -4.32
CA LEU A 159 3.87 -49.40 -4.32
C LEU A 159 3.62 -49.95 -2.91
N ALA A 160 4.60 -49.81 -2.00
CA ALA A 160 4.50 -50.28 -0.63
C ALA A 160 3.59 -49.39 0.24
N TYR A 161 3.57 -48.08 -0.03
CA TYR A 161 2.86 -47.11 0.79
C TYR A 161 1.85 -46.25 -0.01
N PRO A 162 0.87 -46.83 -0.71
CA PRO A 162 -0.09 -46.08 -1.53
C PRO A 162 -0.89 -45.03 -0.73
N SER A 163 -1.18 -45.30 0.56
CA SER A 163 -1.86 -44.34 1.45
C SER A 163 -1.05 -43.08 1.75
N LEU A 164 0.27 -43.10 1.54
CA LEU A 164 1.12 -41.92 1.65
C LEU A 164 0.91 -40.95 0.47
N PHE A 165 0.70 -41.49 -0.72
CA PHE A 165 0.59 -40.72 -1.97
C PHE A 165 -0.85 -40.32 -2.30
N GLU A 166 -1.83 -41.09 -1.82
CA GLU A 166 -3.25 -40.84 -2.04
C GLU A 166 -3.69 -39.38 -1.75
N PRO A 167 -3.28 -38.75 -0.63
CA PRO A 167 -3.68 -37.37 -0.34
C PRO A 167 -3.16 -36.35 -1.33
N PHE A 168 -2.11 -36.67 -2.09
CA PHE A 168 -1.53 -35.79 -3.10
C PHE A 168 -2.15 -35.97 -4.48
N LYS A 169 -3.14 -36.86 -4.69
CA LYS A 169 -3.82 -37.02 -6.00
C LYS A 169 -4.80 -35.87 -6.32
N LEU A 170 -4.30 -34.64 -6.21
CA LEU A 170 -4.96 -33.38 -6.51
C LEU A 170 -4.09 -32.63 -7.54
N PHE A 171 -4.70 -31.79 -8.38
CA PHE A 171 -3.98 -30.97 -9.38
C PHE A 171 -2.97 -31.77 -10.22
N ASP A 172 -3.44 -32.86 -10.84
CA ASP A 172 -2.72 -33.69 -11.83
C ASP A 172 -1.48 -34.47 -11.34
N PHE A 173 -1.23 -34.52 -10.03
CA PHE A 173 -0.21 -35.38 -9.45
C PHE A 173 -0.63 -36.85 -9.50
N THR A 174 0.21 -37.70 -10.07
CA THR A 174 -0.04 -39.15 -10.20
C THR A 174 0.92 -40.02 -9.39
N GLY A 175 2.04 -39.45 -8.91
CA GLY A 175 3.14 -40.21 -8.27
C GLY A 175 3.94 -41.11 -9.23
N THR A 176 3.71 -41.02 -10.53
CA THR A 176 4.33 -41.89 -11.55
C THR A 176 5.14 -41.15 -12.60
N ARG A 177 5.09 -39.82 -12.58
CA ARG A 177 5.83 -38.89 -13.46
C ARG A 177 6.28 -37.68 -12.65
N SER A 178 7.28 -36.95 -13.15
CA SER A 178 7.69 -35.69 -12.54
C SER A 178 6.51 -34.73 -12.43
N TYR A 179 6.41 -34.04 -11.30
CA TYR A 179 5.38 -33.07 -11.00
C TYR A 179 5.94 -31.65 -11.21
N PRO A 180 5.59 -30.98 -12.32
CA PRO A 180 6.11 -29.66 -12.67
C PRO A 180 5.40 -28.54 -11.90
N SER A 181 5.27 -28.72 -10.60
CA SER A 181 4.54 -27.87 -9.66
C SER A 181 4.97 -28.21 -8.24
N THR A 182 4.47 -27.47 -7.26
CA THR A 182 4.71 -27.74 -5.84
C THR A 182 3.39 -27.80 -5.11
N MET A 183 3.16 -28.86 -4.35
CA MET A 183 1.97 -29.00 -3.51
C MET A 183 2.35 -29.39 -2.10
N PHE A 184 2.10 -28.47 -1.16
CA PHE A 184 2.18 -28.73 0.27
C PHE A 184 0.86 -29.28 0.78
N ARG A 185 0.95 -30.22 1.73
CA ARG A 185 -0.14 -30.75 2.53
C ARG A 185 0.17 -30.54 4.01
N LEU A 186 -0.72 -29.81 4.68
CA LEU A 186 -0.61 -29.42 6.08
C LEU A 186 -1.78 -30.02 6.87
N PRO A 187 -1.69 -31.29 7.32
CA PRO A 187 -2.74 -31.91 8.11
C PRO A 187 -2.98 -31.15 9.42
N LEU A 188 -4.25 -30.86 9.71
CA LEU A 188 -4.60 -30.01 10.85
C LEU A 188 -4.21 -30.68 12.18
N ARG A 189 -3.55 -29.95 13.06
CA ARG A 189 -3.19 -30.45 14.39
C ARG A 189 -4.42 -30.82 15.20
N THR A 190 -4.52 -32.08 15.60
CA THR A 190 -5.65 -32.63 16.38
C THR A 190 -5.35 -32.78 17.87
N LYS A 191 -4.08 -32.78 18.28
CA LYS A 191 -3.62 -32.85 19.68
C LYS A 191 -2.53 -31.80 19.92
N LYS A 192 -2.39 -31.29 21.15
CA LYS A 192 -1.30 -30.37 21.49
C LYS A 192 0.07 -31.04 21.28
N SER A 193 1.06 -30.24 20.88
CA SER A 193 2.44 -30.70 20.69
C SER A 193 3.43 -29.76 21.39
N VAL A 194 4.71 -30.16 21.43
CA VAL A 194 5.78 -29.28 21.94
C VAL A 194 5.87 -27.98 21.13
N ILE A 195 5.55 -28.03 19.83
CA ILE A 195 5.63 -26.89 18.91
C ILE A 195 4.51 -25.89 19.18
N SER A 196 3.27 -26.37 19.38
CA SER A 196 2.13 -25.49 19.60
C SER A 196 1.02 -26.16 20.42
N ASP A 197 0.43 -25.37 21.30
CA ASP A 197 -0.75 -25.73 22.09
C ASP A 197 -2.07 -25.51 21.33
N LYS A 198 -2.02 -24.87 20.15
CA LYS A 198 -3.20 -24.56 19.32
C LYS A 198 -3.58 -25.75 18.43
N ILE A 199 -4.79 -26.24 18.62
CA ILE A 199 -5.48 -27.21 17.75
C ILE A 199 -6.17 -26.41 16.64
N TYR A 200 -6.02 -26.85 15.39
CA TYR A 200 -6.70 -26.23 14.25
C TYR A 200 -7.92 -27.03 13.83
N LYS A 201 -9.01 -26.33 13.59
CA LYS A 201 -10.25 -26.87 13.03
C LYS A 201 -10.48 -26.35 11.61
N GLU A 202 -11.45 -26.95 10.94
CA GLU A 202 -11.86 -26.52 9.61
C GLU A 202 -12.32 -25.06 9.59
N GLU A 203 -13.03 -24.62 10.64
CA GLU A 203 -13.50 -23.24 10.80
C GLU A 203 -12.34 -22.25 10.91
N ASP A 204 -11.22 -22.64 11.52
CA ASP A 204 -10.02 -21.80 11.60
C ASP A 204 -9.46 -21.54 10.20
N ILE A 205 -9.41 -22.55 9.34
CA ILE A 205 -8.95 -22.41 7.95
C ILE A 205 -9.92 -21.55 7.13
N LEU A 206 -11.24 -21.73 7.32
CA LEU A 206 -12.23 -20.86 6.68
C LEU A 206 -12.08 -19.39 7.14
N ASN A 207 -11.74 -19.15 8.41
CA ASN A 207 -11.43 -17.80 8.88
C ASN A 207 -10.15 -17.24 8.25
N LEU A 208 -9.12 -18.07 8.02
CA LEU A 208 -7.93 -17.66 7.27
C LEU A 208 -8.27 -17.29 5.82
N PHE A 209 -9.14 -18.06 5.17
CA PHE A 209 -9.63 -17.76 3.82
C PHE A 209 -10.40 -16.45 3.78
N LYS A 210 -11.31 -16.23 4.73
CA LYS A 210 -12.02 -14.96 4.85
C LYS A 210 -11.09 -13.76 5.00
N GLN A 211 -10.02 -13.88 5.80
CA GLN A 211 -9.02 -12.81 5.92
C GLN A 211 -8.28 -12.54 4.59
N ILE A 212 -8.04 -13.56 3.77
CA ILE A 212 -7.49 -13.39 2.41
C ILE A 212 -8.51 -12.73 1.48
N GLU A 213 -9.79 -13.09 1.58
CA GLU A 213 -10.87 -12.45 0.83
C GLU A 213 -11.00 -10.95 1.20
N GLU A 214 -10.86 -10.61 2.48
CA GLU A 214 -10.89 -9.23 2.99
C GLU A 214 -9.70 -8.37 2.51
N GLU A 215 -8.54 -8.97 2.19
CA GLU A 215 -7.44 -8.26 1.53
C GLU A 215 -7.79 -7.89 0.07
N GLY A 216 -8.71 -8.62 -0.55
CA GLY A 216 -9.23 -8.33 -1.88
C GLY A 216 -8.14 -8.27 -2.95
N SER A 217 -8.33 -7.39 -3.93
CA SER A 217 -7.36 -7.20 -5.01
C SER A 217 -6.01 -6.65 -4.54
N SER A 218 -5.94 -6.07 -3.33
CA SER A 218 -4.69 -5.47 -2.84
C SER A 218 -3.56 -6.48 -2.67
N LEU A 219 -3.90 -7.76 -2.53
CA LEU A 219 -2.98 -8.88 -2.37
C LEU A 219 -2.03 -9.09 -3.58
N LEU A 220 -2.46 -8.75 -4.80
CA LEU A 220 -1.67 -8.98 -6.03
C LEU A 220 -0.81 -7.77 -6.46
N LEU A 221 -0.99 -6.60 -5.83
CA LEU A 221 -0.48 -5.33 -6.35
C LEU A 221 1.04 -5.27 -6.50
N PHE A 222 1.76 -5.82 -5.52
CA PHE A 222 3.22 -5.70 -5.45
C PHE A 222 3.96 -7.03 -5.51
N LEU A 223 3.27 -8.14 -5.76
CA LEU A 223 3.87 -9.41 -6.15
C LEU A 223 4.56 -9.28 -7.50
N LYS A 224 5.59 -10.08 -7.77
CA LYS A 224 6.39 -10.00 -9.00
C LYS A 224 5.93 -10.99 -10.07
N HIS A 225 5.56 -12.20 -9.69
CA HIS A 225 5.30 -13.31 -10.59
C HIS A 225 3.86 -13.82 -10.48
N VAL A 226 3.30 -13.86 -9.27
CA VAL A 226 1.94 -14.35 -9.05
C VAL A 226 0.92 -13.44 -9.75
N GLU A 227 0.03 -14.06 -10.52
CA GLU A 227 -1.02 -13.42 -11.30
C GLU A 227 -2.42 -13.91 -10.91
N GLU A 228 -2.51 -15.06 -10.24
CA GLU A 228 -3.76 -15.73 -9.89
C GLU A 228 -3.67 -16.40 -8.51
N ILE A 229 -4.69 -16.16 -7.68
CA ILE A 229 -4.86 -16.79 -6.36
C ILE A 229 -6.28 -17.36 -6.29
N GLU A 230 -6.41 -18.62 -5.92
CA GLU A 230 -7.71 -19.30 -5.79
C GLU A 230 -7.84 -20.02 -4.45
N LEU A 231 -9.04 -19.98 -3.86
CA LEU A 231 -9.37 -20.69 -2.63
C LEU A 231 -10.44 -21.74 -2.91
N TYR A 232 -10.21 -22.95 -2.42
CA TYR A 232 -11.12 -24.07 -2.61
C TYR A 232 -11.49 -24.74 -1.29
N VAL A 233 -12.68 -25.33 -1.27
CA VAL A 233 -13.08 -26.30 -0.25
C VAL A 233 -13.27 -27.64 -0.94
N TRP A 234 -12.61 -28.67 -0.41
CA TRP A 234 -12.71 -30.04 -0.89
C TRP A 234 -13.43 -30.90 0.15
N ASP A 235 -14.69 -31.22 -0.16
CA ASP A 235 -15.47 -32.20 0.58
C ASP A 235 -15.27 -33.62 0.00
N ASP A 236 -16.04 -34.60 0.45
CA ASP A 236 -15.82 -36.00 0.08
C ASP A 236 -15.86 -36.25 -1.44
N THR A 237 -16.68 -35.49 -2.18
CA THR A 237 -16.91 -35.74 -3.62
C THR A 237 -16.59 -34.56 -4.53
N ASN A 238 -16.48 -33.33 -4.01
CA ASN A 238 -16.41 -32.13 -4.83
C ASN A 238 -15.32 -31.15 -4.39
N LEU A 239 -14.53 -30.69 -5.35
CA LEU A 239 -13.60 -29.58 -5.18
C LEU A 239 -14.29 -28.29 -5.63
N LYS A 240 -14.71 -27.47 -4.67
CA LYS A 240 -15.46 -26.24 -4.93
C LYS A 240 -14.58 -25.00 -4.81
N LEU A 241 -14.48 -24.23 -5.89
CA LEU A 241 -13.89 -22.88 -5.89
C LEU A 241 -14.79 -21.93 -5.09
N THR A 242 -14.25 -21.32 -4.04
CA THR A 242 -14.98 -20.36 -3.19
C THR A 242 -14.58 -18.92 -3.45
N TYR A 243 -13.32 -18.68 -3.83
CA TYR A 243 -12.80 -17.35 -4.11
C TYR A 243 -11.71 -17.36 -5.18
N SER A 244 -11.66 -16.34 -6.03
CA SER A 244 -10.57 -16.15 -7.00
C SER A 244 -10.19 -14.69 -7.20
N LEU A 245 -8.89 -14.46 -7.35
CA LEU A 245 -8.26 -13.22 -7.78
C LEU A 245 -7.42 -13.50 -9.01
N LYS A 246 -7.60 -12.71 -10.08
CA LYS A 246 -6.84 -12.88 -11.33
C LYS A 246 -6.50 -11.54 -11.96
N ILE A 247 -5.27 -11.36 -12.41
CA ILE A 247 -4.89 -10.20 -13.25
C ILE A 247 -5.49 -10.38 -14.65
N ASP A 248 -6.27 -9.40 -15.11
CA ASP A 248 -6.97 -9.41 -16.40
C ASP A 248 -6.10 -8.90 -17.57
N ASN A 249 -5.05 -8.16 -17.26
CA ASN A 249 -4.09 -7.64 -18.23
C ASN A 249 -2.65 -8.16 -17.98
N PRO A 250 -2.43 -9.48 -17.84
CA PRO A 250 -1.18 -10.03 -17.33
C PRO A 250 0.01 -9.74 -18.25
N ALA A 251 -0.17 -9.76 -19.58
CA ALA A 251 0.91 -9.46 -20.52
C ALA A 251 1.53 -8.06 -20.29
N LYS A 252 0.67 -7.03 -20.17
CA LYS A 252 1.13 -5.65 -19.89
C LYS A 252 1.84 -5.54 -18.55
N VAL A 253 1.35 -6.25 -17.53
CA VAL A 253 1.97 -6.27 -16.20
C VAL A 253 3.33 -6.96 -16.24
N ARG A 254 3.45 -8.13 -16.88
CA ARG A 254 4.72 -8.86 -17.04
C ARG A 254 5.77 -8.04 -17.78
N ASP A 255 5.40 -7.39 -18.88
CA ASP A 255 6.32 -6.59 -19.68
C ASP A 255 6.96 -5.48 -18.85
N VAL A 256 6.14 -4.82 -18.02
CA VAL A 256 6.59 -3.75 -17.13
C VAL A 256 7.45 -4.29 -15.99
N ARG A 257 7.05 -5.42 -15.36
CA ARG A 257 7.82 -6.06 -14.28
C ARG A 257 9.20 -6.52 -14.78
N ARG A 258 9.28 -7.16 -15.95
CA ARG A 258 10.55 -7.57 -16.59
C ARG A 258 11.43 -6.37 -16.96
N GLY A 259 10.83 -5.31 -17.49
CA GLY A 259 11.54 -4.07 -17.81
C GLY A 259 12.18 -3.44 -16.57
N ALA A 260 11.55 -3.58 -15.41
CA ALA A 260 12.11 -3.12 -14.14
C ALA A 260 13.33 -3.93 -13.69
N ASP A 261 13.26 -5.26 -13.78
CA ASP A 261 14.36 -6.14 -13.36
C ASP A 261 15.61 -5.96 -14.23
N ASN A 262 15.42 -5.57 -15.50
CA ASN A 262 16.51 -5.30 -16.44
C ASN A 262 17.21 -3.94 -16.20
N GLN A 263 16.69 -3.06 -15.33
CA GLN A 263 17.38 -1.82 -15.00
C GLN A 263 18.55 -2.09 -14.06
N SER A 264 19.77 -2.03 -14.60
CA SER A 264 20.97 -2.26 -13.81
C SER A 264 21.20 -1.13 -12.79
N LEU A 265 21.25 -1.48 -11.51
CA LEU A 265 21.62 -0.58 -10.41
C LEU A 265 22.96 0.11 -10.66
N SER A 266 23.90 -0.56 -11.35
CA SER A 266 25.21 0.02 -11.68
C SER A 266 25.10 1.19 -12.68
N GLN A 267 24.20 1.10 -13.66
CA GLN A 267 24.02 2.16 -14.66
C GLN A 267 23.36 3.41 -14.04
N LEU A 268 22.42 3.22 -13.11
CA LEU A 268 21.78 4.32 -12.39
C LEU A 268 22.77 5.07 -11.48
N GLN A 269 23.75 4.36 -10.92
CA GLN A 269 24.80 4.94 -10.08
C GLN A 269 25.75 5.84 -10.87
N GLU A 270 26.20 5.41 -12.05
CA GLU A 270 27.13 6.17 -12.89
C GLU A 270 26.57 7.55 -13.28
N ARG A 271 25.25 7.62 -13.52
CA ARG A 271 24.57 8.84 -13.93
C ARG A 271 24.36 9.87 -12.81
N LYS A 272 24.52 9.46 -11.54
CA LYS A 272 24.29 10.30 -10.35
C LYS A 272 22.94 11.03 -10.38
N GLU A 273 21.89 10.36 -10.88
CA GLU A 273 20.57 10.95 -11.05
C GLU A 273 19.92 11.28 -9.69
N GLU A 274 19.54 12.54 -9.50
CA GLU A 274 18.90 13.01 -8.25
C GLU A 274 17.43 12.58 -8.14
N LYS A 275 16.76 12.42 -9.29
CA LYS A 275 15.38 11.92 -9.36
C LYS A 275 15.37 10.40 -9.56
N PRO A 276 14.47 9.66 -8.87
CA PRO A 276 14.29 8.22 -9.11
C PRO A 276 13.77 7.92 -10.51
N THR A 277 14.05 6.71 -11.01
CA THR A 277 13.45 6.21 -12.26
C THR A 277 12.09 5.60 -11.97
N PHE A 278 11.04 6.05 -12.67
CA PHE A 278 9.66 5.62 -12.40
C PHE A 278 9.17 4.57 -13.40
N ILE A 279 8.37 3.65 -12.88
CA ILE A 279 7.77 2.54 -13.61
C ILE A 279 6.27 2.58 -13.33
N ASN A 280 5.52 3.10 -14.29
CA ASN A 280 4.09 3.38 -14.16
C ASN A 280 3.27 2.39 -15.00
N TYR A 281 2.22 1.81 -14.41
CA TYR A 281 1.33 0.90 -15.13
C TYR A 281 -0.05 0.77 -14.48
N GLU A 282 -0.99 0.23 -15.25
CA GLU A 282 -2.32 -0.16 -14.78
C GLU A 282 -2.36 -1.66 -14.48
N MET A 283 -2.99 -2.04 -13.38
CA MET A 283 -3.32 -3.43 -13.07
C MET A 283 -4.83 -3.57 -12.90
N ASN A 284 -5.43 -4.46 -13.67
CA ASN A 284 -6.85 -4.80 -13.60
C ASN A 284 -6.98 -6.17 -12.96
N ILE A 285 -7.68 -6.25 -11.83
CA ILE A 285 -7.78 -7.46 -11.02
C ILE A 285 -9.24 -7.87 -10.94
N ARG A 286 -9.54 -9.06 -11.46
CA ARG A 286 -10.85 -9.69 -11.41
C ARG A 286 -11.01 -10.48 -10.11
N ILE A 287 -12.15 -10.29 -9.45
CA ILE A 287 -12.56 -10.93 -8.22
C ILE A 287 -13.79 -11.82 -8.52
N ASN A 288 -13.71 -13.11 -8.21
CA ASN A 288 -14.79 -14.10 -8.33
C ASN A 288 -15.48 -14.14 -9.70
N SER A 289 -14.75 -13.85 -10.78
CA SER A 289 -15.27 -13.75 -12.15
C SER A 289 -16.39 -12.71 -12.36
N LYS A 290 -16.57 -11.75 -11.44
CA LYS A 290 -17.69 -10.79 -11.45
C LYS A 290 -17.25 -9.33 -11.41
N ALA A 291 -16.42 -8.97 -10.44
CA ALA A 291 -15.98 -7.60 -10.23
C ALA A 291 -14.55 -7.42 -10.75
N THR A 292 -14.25 -6.30 -11.40
CA THR A 292 -12.88 -5.95 -11.79
C THR A 292 -12.50 -4.63 -11.14
N GLU A 293 -11.42 -4.66 -10.37
CA GLU A 293 -10.83 -3.46 -9.77
C GLU A 293 -9.64 -2.99 -10.59
N LYS A 294 -9.54 -1.67 -10.78
CA LYS A 294 -8.46 -1.06 -11.55
C LYS A 294 -7.54 -0.28 -10.62
N TRP A 295 -6.24 -0.50 -10.77
CA TRP A 295 -5.21 0.11 -9.94
C TRP A 295 -4.18 0.81 -10.81
N ARG A 296 -3.78 2.03 -10.41
CA ARG A 296 -2.61 2.74 -10.94
C ARG A 296 -1.46 2.50 -9.99
N ILE A 297 -0.34 2.04 -10.52
CA ILE A 297 0.85 1.68 -9.73
C ILE A 297 2.03 2.48 -10.26
N CYS A 298 2.79 3.08 -9.34
CA CYS A 298 4.05 3.73 -9.62
C CYS A 298 5.13 3.06 -8.75
N ASN A 299 5.97 2.25 -9.39
CA ASN A 299 7.16 1.67 -8.78
C ASN A 299 8.39 2.49 -9.14
N SER A 300 9.45 2.35 -8.37
CA SER A 300 10.72 3.02 -8.64
C SER A 300 11.90 2.33 -8.00
N ILE A 301 13.04 2.46 -8.68
CA ILE A 301 14.36 2.27 -8.10
C ILE A 301 14.84 3.61 -7.56
N GLY A 302 15.32 3.62 -6.33
CA GLY A 302 15.76 4.81 -5.62
C GLY A 302 16.90 5.54 -6.34
N ASN A 303 17.01 6.83 -6.05
CA ASN A 303 18.08 7.67 -6.60
C ASN A 303 19.48 7.27 -6.11
N TYR A 304 20.51 7.92 -6.66
CA TYR A 304 21.91 7.57 -6.34
C TYR A 304 22.22 7.59 -4.84
N LYS A 305 21.61 8.52 -4.07
CA LYS A 305 21.83 8.65 -2.61
C LYS A 305 21.31 7.42 -1.86
N LEU A 306 20.20 6.84 -2.31
CA LEU A 306 19.63 5.65 -1.69
C LEU A 306 20.43 4.39 -2.07
N ILE A 307 20.83 4.28 -3.35
CA ILE A 307 21.67 3.18 -3.84
C ILE A 307 23.02 3.16 -3.10
N GLN A 308 23.67 4.32 -2.98
CA GLN A 308 24.93 4.47 -2.25
C GLN A 308 24.78 4.03 -0.78
N PHE A 309 23.74 4.49 -0.09
CA PHE A 309 23.50 4.11 1.31
C PHE A 309 23.27 2.59 1.46
N SER A 310 22.57 1.96 0.51
CA SER A 310 22.39 0.50 0.49
C SER A 310 23.74 -0.22 0.37
N GLN A 311 24.59 0.18 -0.59
CA GLN A 311 25.90 -0.42 -0.81
C GLN A 311 26.85 -0.25 0.37
N GLU A 312 26.93 0.95 0.96
CA GLU A 312 27.78 1.23 2.13
C GLU A 312 27.43 0.33 3.32
N ASN A 313 26.15 -0.01 3.47
CA ASN A 313 25.63 -0.81 4.58
C ASN A 313 25.52 -2.32 4.26
N SER A 314 25.77 -2.74 3.03
CA SER A 314 25.82 -4.17 2.66
C SER A 314 26.85 -4.95 3.50
N ARG A 315 27.99 -4.32 3.81
CA ARG A 315 29.06 -4.85 4.68
C ARG A 315 28.59 -5.14 6.10
N ASN A 316 27.53 -4.46 6.57
CA ASN A 316 26.94 -4.67 7.88
C ASN A 316 26.01 -5.91 7.93
N ARG A 317 25.94 -6.69 6.84
CA ARG A 317 25.01 -7.83 6.66
C ARG A 317 23.56 -7.41 6.86
N ILE A 318 23.20 -6.24 6.32
CA ILE A 318 21.83 -5.74 6.26
C ILE A 318 21.47 -5.62 4.78
N LYS A 319 20.47 -6.37 4.33
CA LYS A 319 19.99 -6.35 2.94
C LYS A 319 19.07 -5.16 2.77
N LEU A 320 19.59 -4.08 2.19
CA LEU A 320 18.83 -2.86 1.91
C LEU A 320 18.59 -2.77 0.41
N VAL A 321 17.33 -2.90 -0.04
CA VAL A 321 17.00 -2.90 -1.47
C VAL A 321 16.31 -1.57 -1.83
N PRO A 322 16.91 -0.72 -2.68
CA PRO A 322 16.38 0.61 -3.00
C PRO A 322 15.20 0.53 -3.98
N TRP A 323 14.18 -0.25 -3.65
CA TRP A 323 12.97 -0.46 -4.44
C TRP A 323 11.73 -0.16 -3.60
N GLY A 324 10.76 0.48 -4.22
CA GLY A 324 9.47 0.72 -3.62
C GLY A 324 8.49 1.31 -4.63
N GLY A 325 7.31 1.67 -4.14
CA GLY A 325 6.27 2.22 -4.98
C GLY A 325 5.02 2.59 -4.22
N VAL A 326 4.04 3.03 -4.98
CA VAL A 326 2.71 3.38 -4.47
C VAL A 326 1.63 2.85 -5.40
N ALA A 327 0.44 2.61 -4.86
CA ALA A 327 -0.72 2.21 -5.65
C ALA A 327 -1.97 2.95 -5.19
N CYS A 328 -2.74 3.47 -6.14
CA CYS A 328 -4.07 3.99 -5.89
C CYS A 328 -5.10 3.26 -6.75
N ARG A 329 -6.30 3.12 -6.20
CA ARG A 329 -7.43 2.54 -6.91
C ARG A 329 -8.02 3.61 -7.82
N VAL A 330 -8.32 3.26 -9.07
CA VAL A 330 -8.90 4.19 -10.05
C VAL A 330 -10.38 4.45 -9.78
N SER A 331 -11.08 3.49 -9.15
CA SER A 331 -12.46 3.70 -8.71
C SER A 331 -12.51 4.75 -7.61
N ARG A 332 -13.53 5.62 -7.63
CA ARG A 332 -13.72 6.73 -6.68
C ARG A 332 -14.07 6.32 -5.23
N GLU A 333 -13.89 5.04 -4.89
CA GLU A 333 -14.06 4.54 -3.53
C GLU A 333 -12.81 4.84 -2.71
N LYS A 334 -13.00 5.42 -1.51
CA LYS A 334 -11.89 5.74 -0.63
C LYS A 334 -11.18 4.45 -0.20
N VAL A 335 -9.88 4.42 -0.39
CA VAL A 335 -9.01 3.34 0.07
C VAL A 335 -8.32 3.80 1.35
N GLN A 336 -8.36 2.96 2.38
CA GLN A 336 -7.51 3.15 3.54
C GLN A 336 -6.13 2.56 3.24
N GLY A 337 -5.12 3.43 3.24
CA GLY A 337 -3.75 3.09 2.93
C GLY A 337 -3.17 2.03 3.86
N LYS A 338 -2.45 1.08 3.27
CA LYS A 338 -1.71 0.01 3.94
C LYS A 338 -0.25 0.11 3.54
N LEU A 339 0.62 -0.35 4.43
CA LEU A 339 2.05 -0.53 4.16
C LEU A 339 2.26 -1.94 3.58
N PHE A 340 2.99 -2.03 2.49
CA PHE A 340 3.40 -3.28 1.86
C PHE A 340 4.91 -3.46 1.95
N CYS A 341 5.32 -4.70 2.25
CA CYS A 341 6.64 -5.22 1.97
C CYS A 341 6.44 -6.41 1.03
N THR A 342 6.10 -6.12 -0.23
CA THR A 342 5.50 -7.05 -1.21
C THR A 342 4.06 -7.42 -0.90
N LEU A 343 3.78 -7.94 0.30
CA LEU A 343 2.42 -8.18 0.80
C LEU A 343 2.07 -7.19 1.91
N SER A 344 0.77 -7.02 2.17
CA SER A 344 0.28 -6.06 3.16
C SER A 344 0.71 -6.45 4.57
N SER A 345 1.33 -5.48 5.25
CA SER A 345 1.58 -5.52 6.70
C SER A 345 0.27 -5.26 7.46
N PRO A 346 0.11 -5.75 8.70
CA PRO A 346 -0.99 -5.35 9.58
C PRO A 346 -0.97 -3.84 9.93
N LEU A 347 0.08 -3.12 9.56
CA LEU A 347 0.23 -1.70 9.80
C LEU A 347 -0.64 -0.86 8.84
N GLU A 348 -1.63 -0.17 9.40
CA GLU A 348 -2.38 0.84 8.67
C GLU A 348 -1.60 2.15 8.57
N THR A 349 -1.56 2.73 7.37
CA THR A 349 -0.91 4.04 7.15
C THR A 349 -1.89 5.18 7.28
N LYS A 350 -3.20 4.92 7.06
CA LYS A 350 -4.27 5.92 6.92
C LYS A 350 -4.04 6.94 5.79
N LEU A 351 -3.03 6.73 4.94
CA LEU A 351 -2.88 7.48 3.70
C LEU A 351 -4.02 7.14 2.74
N PRO A 352 -4.37 8.01 1.78
CA PRO A 352 -5.40 7.69 0.79
C PRO A 352 -4.92 6.71 -0.30
N ILE A 353 -3.67 6.25 -0.22
CA ILE A 353 -3.05 5.30 -1.17
C ILE A 353 -2.25 4.23 -0.43
N HIS A 354 -1.96 3.12 -1.12
CA HIS A 354 -1.05 2.09 -0.64
C HIS A 354 0.40 2.48 -0.92
N ILE A 355 1.30 2.11 0.00
CA ILE A 355 2.74 2.31 -0.15
C ILE A 355 3.46 0.97 -0.03
N ASN A 356 4.49 0.74 -0.84
CA ASN A 356 5.27 -0.48 -0.88
C ASN A 356 6.77 -0.18 -0.84
N GLY A 357 7.54 -1.01 -0.15
CA GLY A 357 9.00 -0.90 -0.16
C GLY A 357 9.66 -1.96 0.70
N TYR A 358 10.98 -2.07 0.57
CA TYR A 358 11.79 -2.93 1.42
C TYR A 358 12.05 -2.26 2.78
N PHE A 359 10.99 -2.03 3.54
CA PHE A 359 11.05 -1.42 4.86
C PHE A 359 11.63 -2.40 5.89
N GLU A 360 12.44 -1.88 6.80
CA GLU A 360 12.90 -2.64 7.96
C GLU A 360 11.81 -2.60 9.04
N LEU A 361 11.23 -3.77 9.31
CA LEU A 361 10.22 -3.98 10.33
C LEU A 361 10.87 -4.44 11.65
N THR A 362 10.15 -4.24 12.75
CA THR A 362 10.42 -4.86 14.05
C THR A 362 10.37 -6.40 13.93
N ASN A 363 10.97 -7.11 14.89
CA ASN A 363 11.10 -8.58 14.82
C ASN A 363 9.75 -9.31 14.68
N ASN A 364 8.70 -8.79 15.32
CA ASN A 364 7.33 -9.33 15.23
C ASN A 364 6.56 -8.87 13.98
N ARG A 365 7.22 -8.08 13.10
CA ARG A 365 6.68 -7.53 11.84
C ARG A 365 5.41 -6.67 11.99
N ARG A 366 5.13 -6.15 13.19
CA ARG A 366 3.92 -5.36 13.46
C ARG A 366 4.12 -3.85 13.35
N ASP A 367 5.35 -3.37 13.43
CA ASP A 367 5.66 -1.96 13.24
C ASP A 367 6.99 -1.76 12.50
N LEU A 368 7.20 -0.56 11.98
CA LEU A 368 8.45 -0.12 11.39
C LEU A 368 9.54 0.03 12.45
N TRP A 369 10.78 -0.20 12.05
CA TRP A 369 11.92 0.13 12.89
C TRP A 369 12.09 1.65 13.00
N MET A 370 11.55 2.24 14.08
CA MET A 370 11.55 3.68 14.37
C MET A 370 12.06 3.94 15.80
N GLY A 371 12.78 5.04 16.04
CA GLY A 371 13.23 5.42 17.39
C GLY A 371 14.42 6.39 17.43
N ASN A 372 14.57 7.12 18.54
CA ASN A 372 15.60 8.15 18.72
C ASN A 372 16.86 7.64 19.44
N ASP A 373 16.75 6.61 20.29
CA ASP A 373 17.87 6.04 21.07
C ASP A 373 18.46 4.79 20.38
N LEU A 374 18.85 4.93 19.12
CA LEU A 374 19.31 3.80 18.31
C LEU A 374 20.82 3.87 18.07
N GLN A 375 21.52 2.76 18.35
CA GLN A 375 22.94 2.57 18.02
C GLN A 375 23.14 1.36 17.10
N GLY A 376 24.27 1.34 16.41
CA GLY A 376 24.66 0.22 15.53
C GLY A 376 23.65 -0.08 14.43
N LYS A 377 23.32 -1.37 14.25
CA LYS A 377 22.40 -1.83 13.18
C LYS A 377 21.01 -1.22 13.28
N SER A 378 20.54 -0.95 14.50
CA SER A 378 19.23 -0.35 14.73
C SER A 378 19.13 1.07 14.16
N LEU A 379 20.21 1.86 14.24
CA LEU A 379 20.27 3.19 13.64
C LEU A 379 20.22 3.12 12.11
N ILE A 380 20.93 2.15 11.51
CA ILE A 380 20.94 1.93 10.06
C ILE A 380 19.52 1.62 9.55
N ARG A 381 18.78 0.75 10.25
CA ARG A 381 17.39 0.40 9.90
C ARG A 381 16.45 1.60 9.93
N TYR A 382 16.56 2.43 10.96
CA TYR A 382 15.77 3.65 11.07
C TYR A 382 16.10 4.67 9.97
N GLN A 383 17.40 4.90 9.73
CA GLN A 383 17.86 5.78 8.66
C GLN A 383 17.40 5.28 7.29
N TRP A 384 17.40 3.97 7.09
CA TRP A 384 16.91 3.34 5.87
C TRP A 384 15.43 3.63 5.61
N ASN A 385 14.55 3.35 6.58
CA ASN A 385 13.12 3.64 6.45
C ASN A 385 12.87 5.13 6.17
N THR A 386 13.56 6.02 6.89
CA THR A 386 13.45 7.47 6.69
C THR A 386 13.90 7.91 5.30
N LYS A 387 15.00 7.33 4.79
CA LYS A 387 15.50 7.61 3.43
C LYS A 387 14.58 7.05 2.36
N LEU A 388 14.01 5.85 2.54
CA LEU A 388 13.00 5.29 1.63
C LEU A 388 11.80 6.22 1.50
N PHE A 389 11.26 6.70 2.62
CA PHE A 389 10.15 7.65 2.61
C PHE A 389 10.47 8.92 1.81
N LYS A 390 11.59 9.58 2.12
CA LYS A 390 11.92 10.90 1.55
C LYS A 390 12.45 10.85 0.12
N ASN A 391 13.20 9.81 -0.22
CA ASN A 391 13.99 9.76 -1.46
C ASN A 391 13.43 8.80 -2.51
N LEU A 392 12.38 8.03 -2.19
CA LEU A 392 11.74 7.10 -3.11
C LEU A 392 10.22 7.22 -3.05
N ILE A 393 9.60 6.90 -1.90
CA ILE A 393 8.13 6.80 -1.81
C ILE A 393 7.45 8.15 -2.06
N ALA A 394 7.98 9.25 -1.52
CA ALA A 394 7.43 10.58 -1.77
C ALA A 394 7.46 10.95 -3.26
N PHE A 395 8.53 10.56 -3.98
CA PHE A 395 8.65 10.79 -5.41
C PHE A 395 7.67 9.94 -6.21
N CYS A 396 7.51 8.65 -5.88
CA CYS A 396 6.48 7.80 -6.49
C CYS A 396 5.08 8.33 -6.24
N TYR A 397 4.81 8.86 -5.04
CA TYR A 397 3.53 9.47 -4.69
C TYR A 397 3.23 10.64 -5.64
N VAL A 398 4.17 11.59 -5.77
CA VAL A 398 3.97 12.77 -6.63
C VAL A 398 3.88 12.40 -8.11
N GLU A 399 4.69 11.45 -8.59
CA GLU A 399 4.61 10.94 -9.96
C GLU A 399 3.23 10.31 -10.23
N LEU A 400 2.73 9.48 -9.32
CA LEU A 400 1.40 8.87 -9.43
C LEU A 400 0.30 9.94 -9.50
N ILE A 401 0.31 10.92 -8.60
CA ILE A 401 -0.62 12.05 -8.61
C ILE A 401 -0.51 12.84 -9.92
N GLY A 402 0.70 13.06 -10.42
CA GLY A 402 0.97 13.74 -11.69
C GLY A 402 0.43 13.00 -12.91
N LYS A 403 0.39 11.66 -12.89
CA LYS A 403 -0.27 10.84 -13.93
C LYS A 403 -1.78 10.97 -13.86
N ILE A 404 -2.36 10.83 -12.67
CA ILE A 404 -3.81 10.97 -12.45
C ILE A 404 -4.27 12.36 -12.89
N ARG A 405 -3.50 13.41 -12.59
CA ARG A 405 -3.75 14.79 -13.03
C ARG A 405 -4.00 14.91 -14.54
N LYS A 406 -3.34 14.10 -15.36
CA LYS A 406 -3.48 14.13 -16.84
C LYS A 406 -4.75 13.44 -17.33
N GLU A 407 -5.41 12.65 -16.48
CA GLU A 407 -6.58 11.84 -16.82
C GLU A 407 -7.88 12.41 -16.22
N VAL A 408 -7.79 13.18 -15.14
CA VAL A 408 -8.95 13.74 -14.42
C VAL A 408 -9.60 14.91 -15.17
N THR A 409 -10.93 14.95 -15.13
CA THR A 409 -11.74 16.07 -15.61
C THR A 409 -12.20 16.96 -14.45
N GLU A 410 -12.91 18.05 -14.74
CA GLU A 410 -13.48 18.94 -13.71
C GLU A 410 -14.42 18.21 -12.72
N ASN A 411 -15.04 17.11 -13.17
CA ASN A 411 -15.94 16.29 -12.34
C ASN A 411 -15.20 15.31 -11.44
N ASP A 412 -13.88 15.19 -11.60
CA ASP A 412 -13.01 14.27 -10.86
C ASP A 412 -12.14 14.99 -9.82
N LEU A 413 -12.23 16.32 -9.70
CA LEU A 413 -11.37 17.11 -8.83
C LEU A 413 -11.49 16.71 -7.35
N ASP A 414 -12.70 16.40 -6.86
CA ASP A 414 -12.89 15.95 -5.47
C ASP A 414 -12.15 14.64 -5.20
N TYR A 415 -12.19 13.71 -6.16
CA TYR A 415 -11.41 12.47 -6.12
C TYR A 415 -9.91 12.78 -6.19
N TYR A 416 -9.47 13.61 -7.12
CA TYR A 416 -8.06 13.99 -7.27
C TYR A 416 -7.47 14.57 -5.98
N TYR A 417 -8.14 15.55 -5.37
CA TYR A 417 -7.70 16.15 -4.12
C TYR A 417 -7.80 15.20 -2.93
N SER A 418 -8.74 14.26 -2.93
CA SER A 418 -8.83 13.23 -1.88
C SER A 418 -7.61 12.31 -1.81
N LEU A 419 -6.78 12.27 -2.86
CA LEU A 419 -5.53 11.51 -2.87
C LEU A 419 -4.35 12.25 -2.22
N PHE A 420 -4.51 13.51 -1.83
CA PHE A 420 -3.45 14.28 -1.17
C PHE A 420 -3.34 13.84 0.29
N PRO A 421 -2.12 13.64 0.83
CA PRO A 421 -1.95 13.18 2.20
C PRO A 421 -2.29 14.29 3.20
N ASN A 422 -2.95 13.94 4.31
CA ASN A 422 -3.36 14.88 5.37
C ASN A 422 -2.60 14.68 6.69
N THR A 423 -1.67 15.58 6.99
CA THR A 423 -0.81 15.56 8.18
C THR A 423 -1.59 15.56 9.50
N GLN A 424 -2.74 16.23 9.57
CA GLN A 424 -3.54 16.34 10.81
C GLN A 424 -4.15 15.00 11.25
N THR A 425 -4.30 14.05 10.31
CA THR A 425 -4.96 12.76 10.55
C THR A 425 -4.00 11.59 10.77
N LEU A 426 -2.70 11.84 10.66
CA LEU A 426 -1.66 10.82 10.57
C LEU A 426 -0.78 10.75 11.82
N ASP A 427 -0.28 9.56 12.09
CA ASP A 427 0.77 9.36 13.10
C ASP A 427 2.06 10.08 12.66
N ARG A 428 2.78 10.65 13.64
CA ARG A 428 4.08 11.34 13.44
C ARG A 428 5.10 10.51 12.67
N LYS A 429 5.07 9.18 12.76
CA LYS A 429 5.99 8.31 12.01
C LYS A 429 5.88 8.45 10.49
N TRP A 430 4.75 8.94 9.98
CA TRP A 430 4.51 9.17 8.55
C TRP A 430 4.89 10.58 8.08
N HIS A 431 5.12 11.53 9.00
CA HIS A 431 5.45 12.92 8.64
C HIS A 431 6.66 13.02 7.70
N PRO A 432 7.77 12.25 7.88
CA PRO A 432 8.88 12.27 6.93
C PRO A 432 8.49 12.04 5.47
N LEU A 433 7.50 11.16 5.23
CA LEU A 433 6.94 10.91 3.90
C LEU A 433 6.03 12.07 3.49
N VAL A 434 5.06 12.41 4.33
CA VAL A 434 4.01 13.38 4.00
C VAL A 434 4.58 14.78 3.75
N ASP A 435 5.44 15.28 4.64
CA ASP A 435 6.06 16.60 4.51
C ASP A 435 6.85 16.71 3.20
N LYS A 436 7.55 15.62 2.83
CA LYS A 436 8.32 15.57 1.60
C LYS A 436 7.41 15.49 0.37
N THR A 437 6.33 14.72 0.43
CA THR A 437 5.32 14.63 -0.64
C THR A 437 4.66 15.99 -0.87
N LEU A 438 4.20 16.66 0.19
CA LEU A 438 3.57 17.98 0.11
C LEU A 438 4.53 19.00 -0.49
N LYS A 439 5.79 19.03 -0.04
CA LYS A 439 6.81 19.90 -0.63
C LYS A 439 7.00 19.66 -2.13
N LEU A 440 7.05 18.40 -2.55
CA LEU A 440 7.17 18.05 -3.98
C LEU A 440 5.91 18.39 -4.79
N LEU A 441 4.72 18.31 -4.21
CA LEU A 441 3.47 18.70 -4.87
C LEU A 441 3.37 20.20 -5.12
N ILE A 442 3.93 21.03 -4.22
CA ILE A 442 4.03 22.49 -4.41
C ILE A 442 4.78 22.75 -5.73
N ASP A 443 5.95 22.14 -5.89
CA ASP A 443 6.88 22.38 -6.99
C ASP A 443 6.34 21.94 -8.38
N GLU A 444 5.33 21.06 -8.45
CA GLU A 444 4.87 20.40 -9.70
C GLU A 444 3.61 21.02 -10.34
N SER A 445 3.13 22.20 -9.91
CA SER A 445 1.91 22.85 -10.44
C SER A 445 0.63 22.00 -10.31
N ALA A 446 0.35 21.49 -9.12
CA ALA A 446 -0.69 20.49 -8.87
C ALA A 446 -2.14 21.02 -8.72
N ILE A 447 -2.39 22.33 -8.86
CA ILE A 447 -3.73 22.90 -8.60
C ILE A 447 -4.44 23.25 -9.92
N SER A 448 -5.70 22.80 -10.06
CA SER A 448 -6.54 23.12 -11.22
C SER A 448 -7.23 24.46 -11.05
N GLU A 449 -7.10 25.32 -12.05
CA GLU A 449 -7.78 26.60 -12.17
C GLU A 449 -8.62 26.64 -13.45
N LYS A 450 -9.81 27.25 -13.38
CA LYS A 450 -10.70 27.42 -14.53
C LYS A 450 -10.69 28.86 -15.03
N SER A 451 -10.36 29.04 -16.30
CA SER A 451 -10.77 30.19 -17.11
C SER A 451 -11.98 29.80 -17.96
N HIS A 452 -12.78 30.77 -18.41
CA HIS A 452 -14.11 30.66 -19.07
C HIS A 452 -14.23 29.66 -20.26
N SER A 453 -13.16 28.99 -20.66
CA SER A 453 -13.17 27.86 -21.62
C SER A 453 -11.97 26.89 -21.51
N VAL A 454 -11.04 27.10 -20.56
CA VAL A 454 -9.79 26.30 -20.44
C VAL A 454 -9.43 26.08 -18.96
N SER A 455 -9.25 24.81 -18.59
CA SER A 455 -8.62 24.41 -17.31
C SER A 455 -7.10 24.51 -17.42
N ARG A 456 -6.47 25.33 -16.56
CA ARG A 456 -5.02 25.47 -16.45
C ARG A 456 -4.55 24.88 -15.11
N TRP A 457 -3.38 24.27 -15.11
CA TRP A 457 -2.74 23.76 -13.90
C TRP A 457 -1.69 24.75 -13.45
N ASN A 458 -1.83 25.27 -12.23
CA ASN A 458 -0.95 26.30 -11.69
C ASN A 458 -0.15 25.80 -10.50
N HIS A 459 0.98 26.47 -10.29
CA HIS A 459 1.73 26.39 -9.05
C HIS A 459 0.86 26.89 -7.90
N ILE A 460 0.84 26.13 -6.80
CA ILE A 460 -0.04 26.41 -5.66
C ILE A 460 0.22 27.79 -5.05
N MET A 461 1.49 28.25 -5.05
CA MET A 461 1.88 29.58 -4.53
C MET A 461 1.50 30.74 -5.46
N ASP A 462 1.21 30.45 -6.73
CA ASP A 462 0.77 31.45 -7.72
C ASP A 462 -0.74 31.54 -7.83
N THR A 463 -1.44 30.69 -7.09
CA THR A 463 -2.89 30.55 -7.12
C THR A 463 -3.55 31.42 -6.05
N ILE A 464 -4.69 32.02 -6.37
CA ILE A 464 -5.54 32.73 -5.39
C ILE A 464 -6.68 31.79 -4.96
N PHE A 465 -6.74 31.52 -3.67
CA PHE A 465 -7.75 30.66 -3.05
C PHE A 465 -8.96 31.48 -2.58
N PRO A 466 -10.17 30.90 -2.60
CA PRO A 466 -11.39 31.63 -2.24
C PRO A 466 -11.40 32.04 -0.76
N GLY A 467 -10.85 31.22 0.13
CA GLY A 467 -10.93 31.44 1.57
C GLY A 467 -12.38 31.62 2.00
N ASN A 468 -12.68 32.68 2.76
CA ASN A 468 -14.04 33.00 3.20
C ASN A 468 -14.81 33.90 2.22
N ALA A 469 -14.31 34.10 0.99
CA ALA A 469 -14.96 34.99 0.02
C ALA A 469 -16.28 34.40 -0.51
N PRO A 470 -17.38 35.18 -0.53
CA PRO A 470 -18.63 34.75 -1.11
C PRO A 470 -18.51 34.44 -2.61
N THR A 471 -19.39 33.57 -3.12
CA THR A 471 -19.38 33.16 -4.53
C THR A 471 -19.55 34.35 -5.47
N THR A 472 -20.31 35.36 -5.07
CA THR A 472 -20.48 36.62 -5.82
C THR A 472 -19.16 37.38 -5.99
N VAL A 473 -18.34 37.46 -4.93
CA VAL A 473 -17.00 38.10 -4.99
C VAL A 473 -16.07 37.33 -5.92
N ILE A 474 -16.08 36.00 -5.83
CA ILE A 474 -15.28 35.12 -6.70
C ILE A 474 -15.67 35.30 -8.17
N ASN A 475 -16.97 35.29 -8.47
CA ASN A 475 -17.48 35.48 -9.82
C ASN A 475 -17.16 36.87 -10.37
N TYR A 476 -17.21 37.90 -9.52
CA TYR A 476 -16.79 39.26 -9.89
C TYR A 476 -15.31 39.31 -10.29
N LEU A 477 -14.41 38.76 -9.47
CA LEU A 477 -12.97 38.72 -9.78
C LEU A 477 -12.69 38.00 -11.10
N ARG A 478 -13.36 36.87 -11.35
CA ARG A 478 -13.22 36.10 -12.59
C ARG A 478 -13.66 36.83 -13.84
N LYS A 479 -14.68 37.69 -13.76
CA LYS A 479 -15.12 38.53 -14.88
C LYS A 479 -13.99 39.40 -15.44
N TYR A 480 -13.01 39.72 -14.60
CA TYR A 480 -11.85 40.54 -14.96
C TYR A 480 -10.55 39.75 -14.98
N GLU A 481 -10.63 38.45 -15.28
CA GLU A 481 -9.46 37.57 -15.45
C GLU A 481 -8.57 37.47 -14.19
N ILE A 482 -9.08 37.83 -13.01
CA ILE A 482 -8.44 37.49 -11.75
C ILE A 482 -8.89 36.08 -11.41
N PHE A 483 -7.99 35.16 -11.66
CA PHE A 483 -8.30 33.77 -11.48
C PHE A 483 -8.27 33.38 -9.99
N VAL A 484 -9.37 32.80 -9.55
CA VAL A 484 -9.58 32.28 -8.20
C VAL A 484 -10.00 30.83 -8.36
N VAL A 485 -9.39 29.90 -7.63
CA VAL A 485 -9.69 28.48 -7.74
C VAL A 485 -11.03 28.12 -7.10
N PHE A 486 -11.83 27.29 -7.77
CA PHE A 486 -13.22 27.01 -7.35
C PHE A 486 -13.36 25.83 -6.38
N LYS A 487 -12.44 24.86 -6.42
CA LYS A 487 -12.65 23.53 -5.83
C LYS A 487 -11.37 22.96 -5.25
N VAL A 488 -10.86 23.55 -4.19
CA VAL A 488 -9.79 22.95 -3.40
C VAL A 488 -10.31 22.78 -1.98
N PRO A 489 -10.36 21.54 -1.44
CA PRO A 489 -10.79 21.32 -0.07
C PRO A 489 -9.91 22.05 0.95
N ASP A 490 -10.49 22.51 2.05
CA ASP A 490 -9.78 23.28 3.09
C ASP A 490 -8.54 22.54 3.61
N PHE A 491 -8.64 21.22 3.82
CA PHE A 491 -7.52 20.41 4.29
C PHE A 491 -6.30 20.49 3.36
N VAL A 492 -6.51 20.68 2.05
CA VAL A 492 -5.40 20.86 1.10
C VAL A 492 -4.75 22.22 1.34
N THR A 493 -5.53 23.29 1.51
CA THR A 493 -4.99 24.64 1.76
C THR A 493 -4.35 24.79 3.13
N GLU A 494 -4.88 24.15 4.17
CA GLU A 494 -4.37 24.19 5.55
C GLU A 494 -2.97 23.56 5.70
N GLN A 495 -2.56 22.74 4.73
CA GLN A 495 -1.27 22.06 4.72
C GLN A 495 -0.10 22.92 4.20
N PHE A 496 -0.38 24.11 3.67
CA PHE A 496 0.63 24.95 3.05
C PHE A 496 0.66 26.33 3.71
N GLU A 497 1.86 26.80 4.01
CA GLU A 497 2.09 28.14 4.52
C GLU A 497 2.14 29.17 3.38
N SER A 498 1.76 30.41 3.67
CA SER A 498 1.90 31.56 2.75
C SER A 498 1.08 31.48 1.45
N LEU A 499 -0.06 30.78 1.46
CA LEU A 499 -1.01 30.80 0.35
C LEU A 499 -1.66 32.18 0.17
N LYS A 500 -1.99 32.53 -1.08
CA LYS A 500 -2.70 33.77 -1.41
C LYS A 500 -4.20 33.51 -1.37
N PHE A 501 -4.93 34.28 -0.57
CA PHE A 501 -6.39 34.21 -0.52
C PHE A 501 -7.03 35.46 -1.11
N VAL A 502 -8.27 35.35 -1.56
CA VAL A 502 -9.09 36.50 -1.90
C VAL A 502 -9.16 37.40 -0.66
N SER A 503 -8.74 38.65 -0.81
CA SER A 503 -8.72 39.62 0.28
C SER A 503 -9.57 40.85 -0.06
N PRO A 504 -10.10 41.56 0.94
CA PRO A 504 -10.77 42.85 0.72
C PRO A 504 -9.93 43.82 -0.13
N THR A 505 -8.62 43.88 0.12
CA THR A 505 -7.69 44.72 -0.64
C THR A 505 -7.62 44.36 -2.12
N LEU A 506 -7.55 43.06 -2.44
CA LEU A 506 -7.57 42.58 -3.83
C LEU A 506 -8.86 43.04 -4.52
N VAL A 507 -10.02 42.81 -3.89
CA VAL A 507 -11.33 43.16 -4.46
C VAL A 507 -11.47 44.67 -4.66
N ARG A 508 -11.06 45.49 -3.67
CA ARG A 508 -11.03 46.95 -3.80
C ARG A 508 -10.18 47.41 -4.98
N ASN A 509 -8.98 46.87 -5.14
CA ASN A 509 -8.08 47.22 -6.25
C ASN A 509 -8.70 46.87 -7.61
N THR A 510 -9.40 45.75 -7.71
CA THR A 510 -10.14 45.34 -8.92
C THR A 510 -11.29 46.28 -9.22
N LEU A 511 -12.09 46.64 -8.21
CA LEU A 511 -13.20 47.59 -8.34
C LEU A 511 -12.73 48.96 -8.83
N LYS A 512 -11.59 49.46 -8.33
CA LYS A 512 -11.01 50.74 -8.78
C LYS A 512 -10.56 50.71 -10.24
N LYS A 513 -9.94 49.60 -10.66
CA LYS A 513 -9.50 49.41 -12.06
C LYS A 513 -10.68 49.29 -13.03
N HIS A 514 -11.84 48.81 -12.56
CA HIS A 514 -13.01 48.52 -13.39
C HIS A 514 -14.28 49.25 -12.90
N ASN A 515 -14.17 50.53 -12.59
CA ASN A 515 -15.23 51.35 -11.99
C ASN A 515 -16.42 51.70 -12.92
N SER A 516 -16.37 51.27 -14.19
CA SER A 516 -17.35 51.60 -15.24
C SER A 516 -18.48 50.58 -15.38
N VAL A 517 -18.37 49.41 -14.74
CA VAL A 517 -19.32 48.31 -14.92
C VAL A 517 -20.44 48.37 -13.88
N GLN A 518 -21.69 48.34 -14.34
CA GLN A 518 -22.85 48.22 -13.47
C GLN A 518 -23.00 46.78 -12.96
N LEU A 519 -23.13 46.65 -11.63
CA LEU A 519 -23.43 45.39 -10.96
C LEU A 519 -24.92 45.35 -10.59
N PRO A 520 -25.57 44.18 -10.62
CA PRO A 520 -26.87 44.00 -10.00
C PRO A 520 -26.82 44.44 -8.53
N PHE A 521 -27.86 45.12 -8.06
CA PHE A 521 -27.89 45.74 -6.73
C PHE A 521 -27.56 44.74 -5.61
N GLU A 522 -28.19 43.57 -5.61
CA GLU A 522 -27.93 42.53 -4.59
C GLU A 522 -26.47 42.05 -4.60
N GLN A 523 -25.88 41.86 -5.78
CA GLN A 523 -24.48 41.43 -5.89
C GLN A 523 -23.51 42.50 -5.39
N GLY A 524 -23.81 43.77 -5.66
CA GLY A 524 -22.98 44.88 -5.18
C GLY A 524 -23.04 45.06 -3.66
N LEU A 525 -24.18 44.77 -3.02
CA LEU A 525 -24.30 44.77 -1.56
C LEU A 525 -23.46 43.66 -0.92
N GLU A 526 -23.49 42.45 -1.48
CA GLU A 526 -22.68 41.33 -0.99
C GLU A 526 -21.17 41.59 -1.16
N ILE A 527 -20.76 42.21 -2.28
CA ILE A 527 -19.37 42.63 -2.48
C ILE A 527 -18.98 43.74 -1.49
N LEU A 528 -19.88 44.70 -1.24
CA LEU A 528 -19.67 45.79 -0.29
C LEU A 528 -19.49 45.26 1.14
N ASP A 529 -20.31 44.31 1.56
CA ASP A 529 -20.20 43.63 2.86
C ASP A 529 -18.85 42.91 3.00
N TYR A 530 -18.43 42.17 1.95
CA TYR A 530 -17.15 41.46 1.96
C TYR A 530 -15.93 42.37 2.05
N ILE A 531 -15.93 43.51 1.33
CA ILE A 531 -14.78 44.43 1.40
C ILE A 531 -14.68 45.16 2.75
N GLY A 532 -15.66 45.00 3.64
CA GLY A 532 -15.59 45.37 5.05
C GLY A 532 -15.35 46.86 5.31
N ASP A 533 -14.93 47.16 6.54
CA ASP A 533 -14.89 48.48 7.16
C ASP A 533 -14.46 49.62 6.21
N LEU A 534 -15.33 50.63 6.13
CA LEU A 534 -15.23 51.78 5.25
C LEU A 534 -14.19 52.81 5.72
N SER A 535 -13.49 52.54 6.82
CA SER A 535 -12.30 53.29 7.28
C SER A 535 -11.12 53.17 6.32
N HIS A 536 -11.17 52.22 5.39
CA HIS A 536 -10.12 51.97 4.40
C HIS A 536 -10.35 52.70 3.06
N ASN A 537 -9.32 52.68 2.19
CA ASN A 537 -9.22 53.40 0.92
C ASN A 537 -10.30 52.99 -0.12
N LEU A 538 -11.54 53.44 0.07
CA LEU A 538 -12.68 53.18 -0.82
C LEU A 538 -12.86 54.22 -1.92
N GLN A 539 -12.06 55.28 -1.91
CA GLN A 539 -12.11 56.31 -2.95
C GLN A 539 -12.03 55.68 -4.36
N ASP A 540 -12.88 56.18 -5.25
CA ASP A 540 -13.01 55.76 -6.66
C ASP A 540 -13.71 54.41 -6.88
N ILE A 541 -14.33 53.83 -5.84
CA ILE A 541 -15.16 52.63 -5.95
C ILE A 541 -16.63 53.02 -6.13
N ARG A 542 -17.32 52.42 -7.12
CA ARG A 542 -18.75 52.67 -7.40
C ARG A 542 -19.65 51.64 -6.72
N LEU A 543 -19.76 51.71 -5.40
CA LEU A 543 -20.61 50.82 -4.59
C LEU A 543 -21.39 51.56 -3.49
N VAL A 544 -21.59 52.88 -3.61
CA VAL A 544 -22.45 53.60 -2.66
C VAL A 544 -23.92 53.26 -2.97
N PRO A 545 -24.68 52.58 -2.10
CA PRO A 545 -26.03 52.14 -2.44
C PRO A 545 -27.00 53.33 -2.48
N LEU A 546 -27.77 53.45 -3.56
CA LEU A 546 -28.75 54.53 -3.76
C LEU A 546 -30.20 54.02 -3.64
N MET A 547 -31.12 54.93 -3.31
CA MET A 547 -32.56 54.65 -3.21
C MET A 547 -33.19 54.05 -4.48
N ASP A 548 -32.67 54.37 -5.66
CA ASP A 548 -33.14 53.85 -6.94
C ASP A 548 -32.60 52.44 -7.27
N LYS A 549 -31.94 51.80 -6.28
CA LYS A 549 -31.27 50.50 -6.41
C LYS A 549 -30.11 50.51 -7.42
N THR A 550 -29.44 51.65 -7.56
CA THR A 550 -28.18 51.78 -8.30
C THR A 550 -27.00 52.08 -7.36
N PHE A 551 -25.79 52.22 -7.92
CA PHE A 551 -24.57 52.51 -7.18
C PHE A 551 -23.92 53.85 -7.55
N GLY A 552 -23.70 54.69 -6.54
CA GLY A 552 -22.89 55.90 -6.57
C GLY A 552 -21.40 55.66 -6.30
N LEU A 553 -20.59 56.72 -6.40
CA LEU A 553 -19.15 56.68 -6.23
C LEU A 553 -18.75 57.07 -4.80
N PHE A 554 -17.82 56.33 -4.20
CA PHE A 554 -17.14 56.79 -2.98
C PHE A 554 -16.15 57.91 -3.33
N SER A 555 -16.43 59.12 -2.86
CA SER A 555 -15.63 60.34 -3.07
C SER A 555 -15.00 60.84 -1.77
N SER A 556 -13.99 61.71 -1.88
CA SER A 556 -13.41 62.41 -0.73
C SER A 556 -14.41 63.37 -0.08
N TYR A 557 -14.20 63.70 1.20
CA TYR A 557 -15.02 64.61 2.03
C TYR A 557 -15.26 66.02 1.44
N SER A 558 -14.69 66.35 0.29
CA SER A 558 -14.89 67.61 -0.42
C SER A 558 -16.03 67.60 -1.45
N SER A 559 -16.69 66.46 -1.69
CA SER A 559 -17.84 66.40 -2.62
C SER A 559 -19.16 66.73 -1.92
N THR A 560 -19.90 67.72 -2.43
CA THR A 560 -21.26 68.12 -2.04
C THR A 560 -22.36 67.10 -2.41
N GLN A 561 -22.01 65.83 -2.59
CA GLN A 561 -22.97 64.78 -2.96
C GLN A 561 -23.36 63.97 -1.73
N TYR A 562 -24.67 63.91 -1.49
CA TYR A 562 -25.26 63.18 -0.37
C TYR A 562 -26.13 62.05 -0.90
N TYR A 563 -26.01 60.88 -0.29
CA TYR A 563 -26.70 59.67 -0.73
C TYR A 563 -27.70 59.22 0.34
N VAL A 564 -28.93 58.94 -0.08
CA VAL A 564 -30.01 58.42 0.76
C VAL A 564 -30.02 56.90 0.60
N ALA A 565 -29.87 56.17 1.70
CA ALA A 565 -29.90 54.71 1.73
C ALA A 565 -31.03 54.19 2.66
N PRO A 566 -31.72 53.08 2.32
CA PRO A 566 -32.68 52.41 3.20
C PRO A 566 -32.11 52.03 4.57
N LEU A 567 -32.96 51.96 5.60
CA LEU A 567 -32.56 51.72 7.00
C LEU A 567 -31.78 50.40 7.19
N GLU A 568 -32.11 49.39 6.39
CA GLU A 568 -31.45 48.08 6.37
C GLU A 568 -30.02 48.17 5.86
N ILE A 569 -29.76 49.07 4.90
CA ILE A 569 -28.44 49.32 4.35
C ILE A 569 -27.58 50.12 5.34
N LYS A 570 -28.17 51.04 6.11
CA LYS A 570 -27.45 51.81 7.15
C LYS A 570 -26.76 50.94 8.20
N LYS A 571 -27.24 49.72 8.43
CA LYS A 571 -26.60 48.73 9.34
C LYS A 571 -25.23 48.25 8.86
N LEU A 572 -24.99 48.25 7.55
CA LEU A 572 -23.66 47.97 6.97
C LEU A 572 -22.63 49.08 7.26
N PHE A 573 -23.07 50.22 7.80
CA PHE A 573 -22.28 51.43 8.04
C PHE A 573 -22.14 51.80 9.52
N ASP A 574 -22.39 50.83 10.42
CA ASP A 574 -22.44 51.07 11.87
C ASP A 574 -21.13 51.71 12.38
N GLY A 575 -21.25 52.95 12.88
CA GLY A 575 -20.13 53.78 13.35
C GLY A 575 -19.82 55.05 12.54
N LYS A 576 -20.41 55.23 11.34
CA LYS A 576 -20.19 56.43 10.49
C LYS A 576 -21.45 57.26 10.23
N LYS A 577 -22.09 57.74 11.31
CA LYS A 577 -23.33 58.54 11.26
C LYS A 577 -23.25 59.84 10.44
N ASN A 578 -22.05 60.39 10.18
CA ASN A 578 -21.88 61.69 9.53
C ASN A 578 -21.86 61.63 7.98
N SER A 579 -22.10 60.45 7.38
CA SER A 579 -21.98 60.24 5.92
C SER A 579 -23.31 59.95 5.20
N PHE A 580 -24.43 59.91 5.92
CA PHE A 580 -25.76 59.63 5.38
C PHE A 580 -26.72 60.78 5.67
N ILE A 581 -27.51 61.18 4.69
CA ILE A 581 -28.67 62.05 4.94
C ILE A 581 -29.92 61.17 4.96
N ASP A 582 -30.73 61.35 5.99
CA ASP A 582 -31.95 60.56 6.20
C ASP A 582 -33.08 60.93 5.22
N GLU A 583 -33.08 62.13 4.63
CA GLU A 583 -34.15 62.61 3.74
C GLU A 583 -33.62 63.59 2.66
N LYS A 584 -34.31 63.64 1.50
CA LYS A 584 -34.02 64.55 0.38
C LYS A 584 -33.91 66.01 0.86
N GLY A 585 -32.75 66.64 0.63
CA GLY A 585 -32.62 68.09 0.54
C GLY A 585 -32.85 68.56 -0.89
#